data_AF-A0A8S1Q7N6-F1
#
_entry.id   AF-A0A8S1Q7N6-F1
#
_cell.length_a   1.000
_cell.length_b   1.000
_cell.length_c   1.000
_cell.angle_alpha   90.00
_cell.angle_beta   90.00
_cell.angle_gamma   90.00
#
_symmetry.space_group_name_H-M   'P 1'
#
loop_
_entity.id
_entity.type
_entity.pdbx_description
1 polymer ?
#
loop_
_entity_poly.entity_id
_entity_poly.type
_entity_poly.pdbx_seq_one_letter_code
_entity_poly.pdbx_strand_id
1 'polypeptide(L)'
;MLILIGVTQIISLSILFKSFSFSFFMSFFLPFFLIFFGILLFASGQKLEFVDKNFRFLSTLLGRGLFNIYLASLAVYQLANAASDIIGFIIGAMLFCTGLFYLIMHFCGNKEELASYKKQLI
;
A
#
# COMPACT_ATOMS: atom_id res chain seq x y z
N MET A 1 25.40 -28.68 -24.73
CA MET A 1 24.33 -29.23 -23.86
C MET A 1 23.76 -28.19 -22.89
N LEU A 2 24.58 -27.43 -22.16
CA LEU A 2 24.11 -26.47 -21.14
C LEU A 2 23.15 -25.38 -21.68
N ILE A 3 23.39 -24.88 -22.89
CA ILE A 3 22.53 -23.87 -23.52
C ILE A 3 21.13 -24.43 -23.83
N LEU A 4 21.05 -25.70 -24.25
CA LEU A 4 19.78 -26.36 -24.55
C LEU A 4 18.94 -26.55 -23.27
N ILE A 5 19.59 -26.91 -22.17
CA ILE A 5 18.97 -27.07 -20.84
C ILE A 5 18.45 -25.72 -20.33
N GLY A 6 19.23 -24.65 -20.49
CA GLY A 6 18.80 -23.29 -20.13
C GLY A 6 17.57 -22.83 -20.92
N VAL A 7 17.54 -23.07 -22.23
CA VAL A 7 16.39 -22.73 -23.08
C VAL A 7 15.14 -23.53 -22.66
N THR A 8 15.27 -24.83 -22.35
CA THR A 8 14.13 -25.62 -21.85
C THR A 8 13.60 -25.14 -20.50
N GLN A 9 14.47 -24.64 -19.61
CA GLN A 9 14.01 -24.08 -18.33
C GLN A 9 13.31 -22.73 -18.50
N ILE A 10 13.76 -21.88 -19.42
CA ILE A 10 13.10 -20.60 -19.72
C ILE A 10 11.71 -20.82 -20.34
N ILE A 11 11.58 -21.82 -21.22
CA ILE A 11 10.29 -22.19 -21.82
C ILE A 11 9.34 -22.76 -20.75
N SER A 12 9.85 -23.61 -19.85
CA SER A 12 9.08 -24.17 -18.73
C SER A 12 8.62 -23.09 -17.74
N LEU A 13 9.48 -22.11 -17.45
CA LEU A 13 9.12 -20.94 -16.64
C LEU A 13 8.04 -20.10 -17.33
N SER A 14 8.19 -19.84 -18.63
CA SER A 14 7.24 -19.05 -19.42
C SER A 14 5.85 -19.70 -19.47
N ILE A 15 5.76 -21.03 -19.47
CA ILE A 15 4.51 -21.80 -19.41
C ILE A 15 3.87 -21.74 -18.01
N LEU A 16 4.68 -21.78 -16.95
CA LEU A 16 4.20 -21.57 -15.56
C LEU A 16 3.68 -20.15 -15.34
N PHE A 17 4.38 -19.12 -15.86
CA PHE A 17 3.93 -17.73 -15.79
C PHE A 17 2.71 -17.43 -16.66
N LYS A 18 2.45 -18.24 -17.70
CA LYS A 18 1.24 -18.11 -18.54
C LYS A 18 -0.04 -18.58 -17.84
N SER A 19 0.09 -19.51 -16.88
CA SER A 19 -1.05 -19.99 -16.05
C SER A 19 -1.21 -19.22 -14.75
N PHE A 20 -0.17 -18.50 -14.30
CA PHE A 20 -0.27 -17.65 -13.12
C PHE A 20 -0.95 -16.33 -13.48
N SER A 21 -2.28 -16.37 -13.61
CA SER A 21 -3.07 -15.16 -13.80
C SER A 21 -2.78 -14.18 -12.66
N PHE A 22 -2.47 -12.93 -12.99
CA PHE A 22 -2.44 -11.82 -12.02
C PHE A 22 -3.69 -11.80 -11.13
N SER A 23 -4.83 -12.23 -11.66
CA SER A 23 -6.07 -12.46 -10.92
C SER A 23 -5.93 -13.49 -9.79
N PHE A 24 -5.27 -14.64 -10.02
CA PHE A 24 -5.06 -15.65 -8.98
C PHE A 24 -4.10 -15.16 -7.88
N PHE A 25 -3.02 -14.48 -8.28
CA PHE A 25 -2.11 -13.84 -7.33
C PHE A 25 -2.84 -12.82 -6.47
N MET A 26 -3.64 -11.94 -7.08
CA MET A 26 -4.45 -10.97 -6.37
C MET A 26 -5.47 -11.66 -5.46
N SER A 27 -6.25 -12.64 -5.93
CA SER A 27 -7.22 -13.34 -5.08
C SER A 27 -6.60 -14.03 -3.87
N PHE A 28 -5.36 -14.52 -3.97
CA PHE A 28 -4.67 -15.15 -2.86
C PHE A 28 -4.00 -14.14 -1.91
N PHE A 29 -3.29 -13.13 -2.42
CA PHE A 29 -2.52 -12.19 -1.60
C PHE A 29 -3.34 -10.99 -1.08
N LEU A 30 -4.32 -10.51 -1.84
CA LEU A 30 -5.16 -9.37 -1.46
C LEU A 30 -5.84 -9.54 -0.09
N PRO A 31 -6.42 -10.70 0.30
CA PRO A 31 -7.01 -10.85 1.63
C PRO A 31 -5.98 -10.69 2.76
N PHE A 32 -4.75 -11.18 2.59
CA PHE A 32 -3.69 -10.98 3.59
C PHE A 32 -3.29 -9.51 3.70
N PHE A 33 -3.21 -8.80 2.57
CA PHE A 33 -2.95 -7.35 2.59
C PHE A 33 -4.09 -6.57 3.26
N LEU A 34 -5.35 -6.89 2.96
CA LEU A 34 -6.52 -6.29 3.61
C LEU A 34 -6.52 -6.54 5.12
N ILE A 35 -6.23 -7.76 5.56
CA ILE A 35 -6.14 -8.09 6.99
C ILE A 35 -4.99 -7.31 7.64
N PHE A 36 -3.81 -7.29 7.01
CA PHE A 36 -2.65 -6.57 7.51
C PHE A 36 -2.92 -5.06 7.66
N PHE A 37 -3.43 -4.43 6.60
CA PHE A 37 -3.74 -3.01 6.63
C PHE A 37 -4.95 -2.68 7.53
N GLY A 38 -5.89 -3.62 7.70
CA GLY A 38 -6.98 -3.51 8.68
C GLY A 38 -6.51 -3.55 10.13
N ILE A 39 -5.55 -4.43 10.45
CA ILE A 39 -4.89 -4.45 11.77
C ILE A 39 -4.11 -3.15 11.97
N LEU A 40 -3.43 -2.66 10.93
CA LEU A 40 -2.74 -1.37 10.94
C LEU A 40 -3.69 -0.21 11.25
N LEU A 41 -4.90 -0.23 10.69
CA LEU A 41 -5.93 0.76 10.93
C LEU A 41 -6.44 0.72 12.37
N PHE A 42 -6.71 -0.47 12.89
CA PHE A 42 -7.08 -0.64 14.29
C PHE A 42 -5.97 -0.17 15.24
N ALA A 43 -4.71 -0.48 14.91
CA ALA A 43 -3.54 -0.02 15.66
C ALA A 43 -3.35 1.50 15.57
N SER A 44 -3.68 2.13 14.43
CA SER A 44 -3.57 3.58 14.26
C SER A 44 -4.51 4.38 15.17
N GLY A 45 -5.59 3.76 15.65
CA GLY A 45 -6.49 4.32 16.65
C GLY A 45 -5.98 4.24 18.09
N GLN A 46 -4.88 3.51 18.34
CA GLN A 46 -4.22 3.44 19.64
C GLN A 46 -3.20 4.59 19.80
N LYS A 47 -2.68 4.79 21.02
CA LYS A 47 -1.68 5.84 21.30
C LYS A 47 -0.54 5.82 20.27
N LEU A 48 -0.16 6.99 19.75
CA LEU A 48 0.90 7.16 18.74
C LEU A 48 2.21 6.43 19.10
N GLU A 49 2.55 6.35 20.39
CA GLU A 49 3.71 5.61 20.91
C GLU A 49 3.66 4.11 20.60
N PHE A 50 2.46 3.49 20.61
CA PHE A 50 2.29 2.08 20.27
C PHE A 50 2.48 1.84 18.76
N VAL A 51 1.99 2.77 17.95
CA VAL A 51 2.13 2.74 16.49
C VAL A 51 3.60 2.91 16.10
N ASP A 52 4.32 3.84 16.71
CA ASP A 52 5.73 4.06 16.40
C ASP A 52 6.61 2.87 16.82
N LYS A 53 6.27 2.23 17.95
CA LYS A 53 7.05 1.11 18.48
C LYS A 53 6.82 -0.21 17.74
N ASN A 54 5.59 -0.48 17.28
CA ASN A 54 5.23 -1.76 16.64
C ASN A 54 5.06 -1.66 15.12
N PHE A 55 4.73 -0.48 14.59
CA PHE A 55 4.42 -0.24 13.19
C PHE A 55 5.30 0.87 12.62
N ARG A 56 6.62 0.71 12.75
CA ARG A 56 7.64 1.63 12.17
C ARG A 56 7.40 2.00 10.70
N PHE A 57 6.76 1.12 9.94
CA PHE A 57 6.34 1.39 8.57
C PHE A 57 5.43 2.63 8.48
N LEU A 58 4.46 2.81 9.39
CA LEU A 58 3.60 3.99 9.48
C LEU A 58 4.34 5.26 9.94
N SER A 59 5.55 5.13 10.47
CA SER A 59 6.41 6.28 10.80
C SER A 59 7.24 6.74 9.59
N THR A 60 7.21 6.00 8.48
CA THR A 60 7.86 6.38 7.22
C THR A 60 6.89 7.09 6.28
N LEU A 61 7.38 8.06 5.50
CA LEU A 61 6.58 8.76 4.49
C LEU A 61 6.01 7.79 3.45
N LEU A 62 6.79 6.81 3.03
CA LEU A 62 6.34 5.76 2.12
C LEU A 62 5.18 4.96 2.73
N GLY A 63 5.31 4.51 3.98
CA GLY A 63 4.27 3.71 4.61
C GLY A 63 3.00 4.49 4.93
N ARG A 64 3.11 5.76 5.33
CA ARG A 64 1.95 6.67 5.44
C ARG A 64 1.27 6.91 4.10
N GLY A 65 2.05 7.12 3.05
CA GLY A 65 1.55 7.29 1.70
C GLY A 65 0.74 6.08 1.22
N LEU A 66 1.34 4.88 1.31
CA LEU A 66 0.68 3.63 0.95
C LEU A 66 -0.55 3.34 1.82
N PHE A 67 -0.48 3.62 3.13
CA PHE A 67 -1.61 3.46 4.03
C PHE A 67 -2.78 4.39 3.70
N ASN A 68 -2.51 5.65 3.38
CA ASN A 68 -3.54 6.61 2.95
C ASN A 68 -4.16 6.24 1.60
N ILE A 69 -3.37 5.70 0.66
CA ILE A 69 -3.91 5.19 -0.61
C ILE A 69 -4.79 3.96 -0.38
N TYR A 70 -4.42 3.08 0.55
CA TYR A 70 -5.24 1.94 0.95
C TYR A 70 -6.55 2.39 1.63
N LEU A 71 -6.49 3.38 2.51
CA LEU A 71 -7.67 3.98 3.13
C LEU A 71 -8.60 4.62 2.09
N ALA A 72 -8.03 5.30 1.10
CA ALA A 72 -8.79 5.87 -0.01
C ALA A 72 -9.52 4.80 -0.82
N SER A 73 -8.85 3.69 -1.13
CA SER A 73 -9.49 2.60 -1.87
C SER A 73 -10.60 1.91 -1.07
N LEU A 74 -10.44 1.75 0.25
CA LEU A 74 -11.51 1.27 1.14
C LEU A 74 -12.70 2.23 1.19
N ALA A 75 -12.45 3.54 1.31
CA ALA A 75 -13.49 4.56 1.37
C ALA A 75 -14.37 4.58 0.11
N VAL A 76 -13.77 4.31 -1.07
CA VAL A 76 -14.50 4.20 -2.35
C VAL A 76 -15.15 2.81 -2.51
N TYR A 77 -14.48 1.73 -2.08
CA TYR A 77 -14.98 0.36 -2.26
C TYR A 77 -16.18 0.01 -1.36
N GLN A 78 -16.17 0.41 -0.08
CA GLN A 78 -17.30 0.15 0.81
C GLN A 78 -18.54 0.98 0.47
N LEU A 79 -18.37 2.14 -0.16
CA LEU A 79 -19.48 3.03 -0.47
C LEU A 79 -20.23 2.67 -1.75
N ALA A 80 -19.63 1.91 -2.68
CA ALA A 80 -20.32 1.43 -3.87
C ALA A 80 -21.58 0.57 -3.55
N ASN A 81 -21.73 0.12 -2.30
CA ASN A 81 -22.88 -0.64 -1.81
C ASN A 81 -23.84 0.16 -0.90
N ALA A 82 -23.58 1.45 -0.62
CA ALA A 82 -24.42 2.27 0.27
C ALA A 82 -24.67 3.67 -0.30
N ALA A 83 -25.91 4.14 -0.22
CA ALA A 83 -26.48 5.31 -0.91
C ALA A 83 -25.91 6.71 -0.57
N SER A 84 -24.64 6.84 -0.17
CA SER A 84 -23.96 8.13 0.06
C SER A 84 -22.71 8.31 -0.81
N ASP A 85 -22.73 7.80 -2.05
CA ASP A 85 -21.60 7.75 -3.01
C ASP A 85 -20.69 8.98 -3.04
N ILE A 86 -21.26 10.19 -2.90
CA ILE A 86 -20.52 11.44 -3.02
C ILE A 86 -19.56 11.67 -1.83
N ILE A 87 -19.97 11.33 -0.60
CA ILE A 87 -19.17 11.64 0.60
C ILE A 87 -17.94 10.75 0.68
N GLY A 88 -18.08 9.44 0.43
CA GLY A 88 -16.93 8.54 0.43
C GLY A 88 -16.02 8.76 -0.78
N PHE A 89 -16.55 9.24 -1.91
CA PHE A 89 -15.71 9.69 -3.02
C PHE A 89 -14.88 10.92 -2.64
N ILE A 90 -15.46 11.91 -1.97
CA ILE A 90 -14.74 13.11 -1.49
C ILE A 90 -13.66 12.71 -0.47
N ILE A 91 -14.01 11.89 0.53
CA ILE A 91 -13.07 11.43 1.55
C ILE A 91 -11.96 10.57 0.91
N GLY A 92 -12.33 9.67 0.00
CA GLY A 92 -11.40 8.86 -0.77
C GLY A 92 -10.43 9.70 -1.59
N ALA A 93 -10.93 10.73 -2.29
CA ALA A 93 -10.11 11.65 -3.06
C ALA A 93 -9.13 12.45 -2.17
N MET A 94 -9.58 12.95 -1.01
CA MET A 94 -8.71 13.65 -0.06
C MET A 94 -7.59 12.75 0.48
N LEU A 95 -7.93 11.51 0.86
CA LEU A 95 -6.97 10.53 1.35
C LEU A 95 -6.00 10.10 0.25
N PHE A 96 -6.49 9.93 -0.98
CA PHE A 96 -5.67 9.58 -2.14
C PHE A 96 -4.65 10.69 -2.48
N CYS A 97 -5.10 11.95 -2.53
CA CYS A 97 -4.24 13.10 -2.75
C CYS A 97 -3.16 13.23 -1.66
N THR A 98 -3.54 13.02 -0.40
CA THR A 98 -2.61 13.06 0.74
C THR A 98 -1.62 11.90 0.69
N GLY A 99 -2.08 10.71 0.29
CA GLY A 99 -1.22 9.54 0.07
C GLY A 99 -0.20 9.75 -1.05
N LEU A 100 -0.66 10.30 -2.19
CA LEU A 100 0.19 10.69 -3.31
C LEU A 100 1.22 11.75 -2.91
N PHE A 101 0.81 12.77 -2.16
CA PHE A 101 1.71 13.82 -1.66
C PHE A 101 2.86 13.22 -0.83
N TYR A 102 2.56 12.31 0.11
CA TYR A 102 3.59 11.64 0.89
C TYR A 102 4.48 10.73 0.05
N LEU A 103 3.95 10.09 -0.99
CA LEU A 103 4.72 9.26 -1.91
C LEU A 103 5.68 10.10 -2.76
N ILE A 104 5.21 11.24 -3.29
CA ILE A 104 6.02 12.21 -4.03
C ILE A 104 7.11 12.79 -3.12
N MET A 105 6.78 13.19 -1.90
CA MET A 105 7.76 13.64 -0.91
C MET A 105 8.80 12.56 -0.58
N HIS A 106 8.43 11.29 -0.61
CA HIS A 106 9.38 10.21 -0.37
C HIS A 106 10.37 10.02 -1.53
N PHE A 107 9.92 10.11 -2.78
CA PHE A 107 10.76 9.87 -3.97
C PHE A 107 11.45 11.12 -4.51
N CYS A 108 10.83 12.28 -4.38
CA CYS A 108 11.32 13.57 -4.89
C CYS A 108 11.74 14.55 -3.79
N GLY A 109 11.43 14.28 -2.52
CA GLY A 109 11.75 15.16 -1.42
C GLY A 109 13.24 15.22 -1.13
N ASN A 110 13.76 16.44 -0.97
CA ASN A 110 15.14 16.67 -0.61
C ASN A 110 15.41 16.11 0.80
N LYS A 111 16.55 15.42 1.00
CA LYS A 111 16.86 14.72 2.27
C LYS A 111 16.86 15.64 3.49
N GLU A 112 17.10 16.94 3.30
CA GLU A 112 17.09 17.97 4.35
C GLU A 112 15.67 18.32 4.84
N GLU A 113 14.70 18.45 3.94
CA GLU A 113 13.29 18.67 4.32
C GLU A 113 12.69 17.44 5.01
N LEU A 114 13.07 16.24 4.54
CA LEU A 114 12.67 14.97 5.13
C LEU A 114 13.12 14.84 6.60
N ALA A 115 14.32 15.34 6.91
CA ALA A 115 14.88 15.33 8.25
C ALA A 115 14.18 16.33 9.18
N SER A 116 13.78 17.50 8.66
CA SER A 116 13.00 18.50 9.40
C SER A 116 11.60 17.98 9.76
N TYR A 117 10.89 17.38 8.79
CA TYR A 117 9.57 16.78 9.02
C TYR A 117 9.60 15.64 10.04
N LYS A 118 10.61 14.77 9.97
CA LYS A 118 10.79 13.70 10.97
C LYS A 118 10.96 14.23 12.39
N LYS A 119 11.59 15.39 12.54
CA LYS A 119 11.83 16.04 13.85
C LYS A 119 10.59 16.67 14.47
N GLN A 120 9.59 17.02 13.66
CA GLN A 120 8.31 17.58 14.13
C GLN A 120 7.26 16.51 14.46
N LEU A 121 7.50 15.25 14.06
CA LEU A 121 6.59 14.12 14.27
C LEU A 121 6.92 13.27 15.51
N ILE A 122 8.04 13.57 16.18
CA ILE A 122 8.49 13.00 17.46
C ILE A 122 8.28 14.07 18.53
#